data_AF-A0A8J4A231-F1
#
_entry.id   AF-A0A8J4A231-F1
#
_cell.length_a   1.000
_cell.length_b   1.000
_cell.length_c   1.000
_cell.angle_alpha   90.00
_cell.angle_beta   90.00
_cell.angle_gamma   90.00
#
_symmetry.space_group_name_H-M   'P 1'
#
loop_
_entity.id
_entity.type
_entity.pdbx_description
1 polymer ?
#
loop_
_entity_poly.entity_id
_entity_poly.type
_entity_poly.pdbx_seq_one_letter_code
_entity_poly.pdbx_strand_id
1 'polypeptide(L)'
;MIAALAARLPDPLLATAVDTVAGLGRYDSPGRAMAALAPRLSGGLLRTAVGITRGFDELADYVQASNELALRHPPAARHQILLGSLRRVEGRPVWTLELRRAFVRLVELLPAQLVPRALGSPRRCRRATARPPCSPRWAPV
;
A
#
# COMPACT_ATOMS: atom_id res chain seq x y z
N MET A 1 -12.23 12.68 8.50
CA MET A 1 -12.89 13.93 8.02
C MET A 1 -12.48 14.28 6.58
N ILE A 2 -11.18 14.39 6.26
CA ILE A 2 -10.71 14.75 4.90
C ILE A 2 -11.12 13.75 3.81
N ALA A 3 -11.13 12.44 4.11
CA ALA A 3 -11.54 11.42 3.13
C ALA A 3 -12.97 11.60 2.59
N ALA A 4 -13.90 12.07 3.42
CA ALA A 4 -15.28 12.34 2.99
C ALA A 4 -15.38 13.63 2.17
N LEU A 5 -14.49 14.59 2.44
CA LEU A 5 -14.42 15.86 1.73
C LEU A 5 -13.79 15.72 0.35
N ALA A 6 -12.82 14.81 0.19
CA ALA A 6 -12.07 14.58 -1.05
C ALA A 6 -12.96 14.43 -2.30
N ALA A 7 -14.12 13.76 -2.17
CA ALA A 7 -15.07 13.58 -3.27
C ALA A 7 -15.75 14.88 -3.74
N ARG A 8 -15.80 15.92 -2.89
CA ARG A 8 -16.53 17.18 -3.14
C ARG A 8 -15.63 18.40 -3.29
N LEU A 9 -14.32 18.26 -3.12
CA LEU A 9 -13.40 19.39 -3.27
C LEU A 9 -13.37 19.92 -4.70
N PRO A 10 -13.38 21.22 -4.97
CA PRO A 10 -13.02 21.74 -6.29
C PRO A 10 -11.52 21.55 -6.56
N ASP A 11 -11.15 21.37 -7.83
CA ASP A 11 -9.77 21.13 -8.27
C ASP A 11 -8.71 22.13 -7.75
N PRO A 12 -8.96 23.45 -7.65
CA PRO A 12 -8.00 24.39 -7.06
C PRO A 12 -7.65 24.11 -5.58
N LEU A 13 -8.51 23.41 -4.84
CA LEU A 13 -8.27 23.08 -3.43
C LEU A 13 -7.56 21.74 -3.24
N LEU A 14 -7.29 20.99 -4.31
CA LEU A 14 -6.61 19.69 -4.20
C LEU A 14 -5.17 19.83 -3.69
N ALA A 15 -4.46 20.89 -4.06
CA ALA A 15 -3.13 21.17 -3.53
C ALA A 15 -3.15 21.35 -2.01
N THR A 16 -4.04 22.22 -1.52
CA THR A 16 -4.26 22.44 -0.08
C THR A 16 -4.68 21.15 0.63
N ALA A 17 -5.51 20.33 0.00
CA ALA A 17 -5.92 19.04 0.56
C ALA A 17 -4.74 18.08 0.71
N VAL A 18 -3.84 18.03 -0.27
CA VAL A 18 -2.62 17.21 -0.20
C VAL A 18 -1.70 17.72 0.91
N ASP A 19 -1.52 19.03 1.02
CA ASP A 19 -0.69 19.65 2.07
C ASP A 19 -1.28 19.41 3.48
N THR A 20 -2.60 19.52 3.63
CA THR A 20 -3.25 19.21 4.92
C THR A 20 -3.05 17.75 5.31
N VAL A 21 -3.09 16.81 4.37
CA VAL A 21 -2.79 15.39 4.65
C VAL A 21 -1.34 15.19 5.10
N ALA A 22 -0.39 15.99 4.60
CA ALA A 22 1.00 15.93 5.06
C ALA A 22 1.17 16.37 6.51
N GLY A 23 0.30 17.25 7.01
CA GLY A 23 0.29 17.71 8.41
C GLY A 23 -0.48 16.81 9.38
N LEU A 24 -1.14 15.75 8.90
CA LEU A 24 -1.90 14.85 9.76
C LEU A 24 -0.98 13.94 10.58
N GLY A 25 -1.37 13.72 11.83
CA GLY A 25 -0.69 12.75 12.70
C GLY A 25 -1.12 11.32 12.43
N ARG A 26 -0.39 10.35 13.00
CA ARG A 26 -0.70 8.91 12.91
C ARG A 26 -2.12 8.52 13.33
N TYR A 27 -2.77 9.33 14.17
CA TYR A 27 -4.11 9.05 14.67
C TYR A 27 -5.23 9.52 13.74
N ASP A 28 -4.91 10.35 12.74
CA ASP A 28 -5.89 10.92 11.81
C ASP A 28 -6.07 10.10 10.52
N SER A 29 -5.42 8.94 10.45
CA SER A 29 -5.41 8.04 9.28
C SER A 29 -5.07 8.76 7.96
N PRO A 30 -3.88 9.41 7.86
CA PRO A 30 -3.47 10.13 6.65
C PRO A 30 -3.50 9.27 5.39
N GLY A 31 -3.28 7.96 5.51
CA GLY A 31 -3.33 7.04 4.39
C GLY A 31 -4.72 6.92 3.77
N ARG A 32 -5.76 6.89 4.60
CA ARG A 32 -7.15 6.89 4.14
C ARG A 32 -7.52 8.20 3.47
N ALA A 33 -7.06 9.33 4.02
CA ALA A 33 -7.29 10.64 3.41
C ALA A 33 -6.61 10.75 2.04
N MET A 34 -5.33 10.34 1.94
CA MET A 34 -4.58 10.35 0.68
C MET A 34 -5.18 9.40 -0.37
N ALA A 35 -5.61 8.20 0.05
CA ALA A 35 -6.28 7.23 -0.81
C ALA A 35 -7.57 7.80 -1.42
N ALA A 36 -8.35 8.57 -0.66
CA ALA A 36 -9.56 9.21 -1.15
C ALA A 36 -9.27 10.36 -2.14
N LEU A 37 -8.12 11.04 -2.00
CA LEU A 37 -7.69 12.10 -2.91
C LEU A 37 -7.08 11.54 -4.21
N ALA A 38 -6.42 10.39 -4.17
CA ALA A 38 -5.67 9.83 -5.28
C ALA A 38 -6.41 9.82 -6.64
N PRO A 39 -7.69 9.44 -6.76
CA PRO A 39 -8.42 9.47 -8.03
C PRO A 39 -8.47 10.85 -8.70
N ARG A 40 -8.33 11.91 -7.92
CA ARG A 40 -8.44 13.31 -8.35
C ARG A 40 -7.10 13.98 -8.61
N LEU A 41 -6.01 13.37 -8.16
CA LEU A 41 -4.67 13.91 -8.36
C LEU A 41 -4.15 13.61 -9.76
N SER A 42 -3.52 14.61 -10.36
CA SER A 42 -2.90 14.51 -11.68
C SER A 42 -1.58 15.29 -11.72
N GLY A 43 -0.72 14.96 -12.70
CA GLY A 43 0.50 15.70 -12.98
C GLY A 43 1.44 15.84 -11.76
N GLY A 44 1.79 17.09 -11.44
CA GLY A 44 2.72 17.42 -10.34
C GLY A 44 2.19 17.08 -8.94
N LEU A 45 0.88 17.17 -8.72
CA LEU A 45 0.27 16.84 -7.43
C LEU A 45 0.38 15.35 -7.11
N LEU A 46 0.27 14.50 -8.12
CA LEU A 46 0.41 13.06 -7.94
C LEU A 46 1.84 12.68 -7.49
N ARG A 47 2.87 13.33 -8.06
CA ARG A 47 4.27 13.15 -7.60
C ARG A 47 4.47 13.64 -6.17
N THR A 48 3.88 14.78 -5.83
CA THR A 48 3.95 15.37 -4.49
C THR A 48 3.31 14.44 -3.46
N ALA A 49 2.12 13.91 -3.76
CA ALA A 49 1.43 12.94 -2.91
C ALA A 49 2.27 11.69 -2.65
N VAL A 50 2.94 11.12 -3.66
CA VAL A 50 3.87 9.99 -3.45
C VAL A 50 5.07 10.36 -2.57
N GLY A 51 5.54 11.60 -2.63
CA GLY A 51 6.56 12.11 -1.72
C GLY A 51 6.07 12.12 -0.28
N ILE A 52 4.88 12.68 -0.05
CA ILE A 52 4.24 12.78 1.27
C ILE A 52 3.98 11.38 1.87
N THR A 53 3.45 10.43 1.10
CA THR A 53 3.15 9.08 1.63
C THR A 53 4.37 8.38 2.20
N ARG A 54 5.56 8.63 1.68
CA ARG A 54 6.82 8.06 2.22
C ARG A 54 7.08 8.49 3.65
N GLY A 55 6.59 9.65 4.07
CA GLY A 55 6.71 10.19 5.42
C GLY A 55 5.65 9.70 6.41
N PHE A 56 4.70 8.85 5.99
CA PHE A 56 3.70 8.32 6.92
C PHE A 56 4.33 7.37 7.94
N ASP A 57 4.05 7.62 9.21
CA ASP A 57 4.54 6.84 10.34
C ASP A 57 3.92 5.43 10.40
N GLU A 58 2.62 5.33 10.12
CA GLU A 58 1.89 4.08 10.18
C GLU A 58 2.01 3.30 8.88
N LEU A 59 2.38 2.01 8.98
CA LEU A 59 2.61 1.18 7.82
C LEU A 59 1.32 0.94 7.03
N ALA A 60 0.19 0.79 7.71
CA ALA A 60 -1.12 0.65 7.07
C ALA A 60 -1.44 1.87 6.20
N ASP A 61 -1.22 3.08 6.72
CA ASP A 61 -1.47 4.32 6.01
C ASP A 61 -0.59 4.45 4.76
N TYR A 62 0.70 4.13 4.91
CA TYR A 62 1.64 4.14 3.79
C TYR A 62 1.21 3.18 2.67
N VAL A 63 0.92 1.91 3.00
CA VAL A 63 0.58 0.88 2.00
C VAL A 63 -0.75 1.21 1.33
N GLN A 64 -1.75 1.64 2.11
CA GLN A 64 -3.06 2.00 1.59
C GLN A 64 -2.97 3.16 0.60
N ALA A 65 -2.30 4.26 0.97
CA ALA A 65 -2.15 5.40 0.07
C ALA A 65 -1.30 5.05 -1.16
N SER A 66 -0.25 4.25 -0.98
CA SER A 66 0.62 3.81 -2.08
C SER A 66 -0.13 2.98 -3.11
N ASN A 67 -1.04 2.09 -2.70
CA ASN A 67 -1.88 1.31 -3.61
C ASN A 67 -2.73 2.21 -4.52
N GLU A 68 -3.45 3.16 -3.94
CA GLU A 68 -4.33 4.04 -4.70
C GLU A 68 -3.56 5.03 -5.59
N LEU A 69 -2.42 5.55 -5.12
CA LEU A 69 -1.56 6.40 -5.96
C LEU A 69 -0.95 5.59 -7.11
N ALA A 70 -0.51 4.35 -6.84
CA ALA A 70 0.05 3.46 -7.87
C ALA A 70 -0.97 3.19 -8.97
N LEU A 71 -2.28 3.18 -8.67
CA LEU A 71 -3.32 3.05 -9.69
C LEU A 71 -3.34 4.21 -10.69
N ARG A 72 -2.91 5.40 -10.28
CA ARG A 72 -2.88 6.62 -11.11
C ARG A 72 -1.61 6.77 -11.93
N HIS A 73 -0.61 5.93 -11.67
CA HIS A 73 0.68 6.00 -12.36
C HIS A 73 0.76 5.03 -13.56
N PRO A 74 1.57 5.37 -14.58
CA PRO A 74 1.85 4.44 -15.68
C PRO A 74 2.50 3.16 -15.13
N PRO A 75 2.39 2.02 -15.83
CA PRO A 75 2.81 0.71 -15.32
C PRO A 75 4.22 0.70 -14.72
N ALA A 76 5.20 1.33 -15.38
CA ALA A 76 6.57 1.40 -14.88
C ALA A 76 6.69 2.05 -13.49
N ALA A 77 6.02 3.20 -13.29
CA ALA A 77 6.01 3.91 -12.02
C ALA A 77 5.13 3.21 -10.96
N ARG A 78 4.00 2.64 -11.37
CA ARG A 78 3.14 1.80 -10.51
C ARG A 78 3.95 0.67 -9.88
N HIS A 79 4.71 -0.08 -10.68
CA HIS A 79 5.53 -1.19 -10.19
C HIS A 79 6.55 -0.74 -9.13
N GLN A 80 7.20 0.40 -9.32
CA GLN A 80 8.17 0.91 -8.35
C GLN A 80 7.51 1.28 -7.00
N ILE A 81 6.31 1.87 -7.03
CA ILE A 81 5.56 2.22 -5.82
C ILE A 81 5.11 0.97 -5.06
N LEU A 82 4.58 -0.03 -5.77
CA LEU A 82 4.15 -1.30 -5.17
C LEU A 82 5.34 -2.11 -4.62
N LEU A 83 6.50 -2.08 -5.29
CA LEU A 83 7.74 -2.69 -4.77
C LEU A 83 8.25 -1.99 -3.52
N GLY A 84 8.15 -0.66 -3.45
CA GLY A 84 8.42 0.10 -2.22
C GLY A 84 7.51 -0.33 -1.08
N SER A 85 6.22 -0.48 -1.37
CA SER A 85 5.19 -0.96 -0.43
C SER A 85 5.53 -2.35 0.09
N LEU A 86 5.86 -3.26 -0.82
CA LEU A 86 6.17 -4.63 -0.48
C LEU A 86 7.41 -4.74 0.43
N ARG A 87 8.49 -4.02 0.10
CA ARG A 87 9.72 -4.02 0.92
C ARG A 87 9.50 -3.52 2.35
N ARG A 88 8.55 -2.60 2.55
CA ARG A 88 8.22 -2.06 3.87
C ARG A 88 7.36 -3.03 4.71
N VAL A 89 6.57 -3.88 4.05
CA VAL A 89 5.75 -4.92 4.70
C VAL A 89 6.53 -6.22 4.91
N GLU A 90 7.53 -6.50 4.07
CA GLU A 90 8.37 -7.70 4.15
C GLU A 90 9.05 -7.80 5.53
N GLY A 91 8.93 -8.97 6.17
CA GLY A 91 9.46 -9.21 7.50
C GLY A 91 8.70 -8.55 8.65
N ARG A 92 7.57 -7.87 8.38
CA ARG A 92 6.72 -7.29 9.42
C ARG A 92 5.44 -8.08 9.62
N PRO A 93 5.09 -8.39 10.87
CA PRO A 93 3.81 -9.01 11.17
C PRO A 93 2.62 -8.08 10.86
N VAL A 94 1.63 -8.63 10.15
CA VAL A 94 0.40 -7.93 9.75
C VAL A 94 -0.63 -8.03 10.87
N TRP A 95 -0.45 -7.23 11.93
CA TRP A 95 -1.31 -7.31 13.12
C TRP A 95 -2.64 -6.58 12.98
N THR A 96 -2.69 -5.49 12.21
CA THR A 96 -3.89 -4.64 12.13
C THR A 96 -4.80 -5.02 10.97
N LEU A 97 -6.11 -4.91 11.18
CA LEU A 97 -7.10 -5.15 10.14
C LEU A 97 -6.87 -4.22 8.93
N GLU A 98 -6.49 -2.97 9.17
CA GLU A 98 -6.20 -1.99 8.11
C GLU A 98 -4.97 -2.39 7.30
N LEU A 99 -3.88 -2.79 7.94
CA LEU A 99 -2.71 -3.30 7.22
C LEU A 99 -3.05 -4.57 6.45
N ARG A 100 -3.89 -5.46 7.00
CA ARG A 100 -4.33 -6.68 6.30
C ARG A 100 -5.13 -6.34 5.05
N ARG A 101 -6.08 -5.40 5.13
CA ARG A 101 -6.85 -4.92 3.97
C ARG A 101 -5.96 -4.27 2.93
N ALA A 102 -5.06 -3.39 3.36
CA ALA A 102 -4.10 -2.72 2.48
C ALA A 102 -3.15 -3.72 1.81
N PHE A 103 -2.75 -4.77 2.52
CA PHE A 103 -1.89 -5.82 1.98
C PHE A 103 -2.61 -6.71 0.96
N VAL A 104 -3.85 -7.13 1.21
CA VAL A 104 -4.67 -7.85 0.21
C VAL A 104 -4.77 -7.02 -1.07
N ARG A 105 -5.05 -5.73 -0.93
CA ARG A 105 -5.11 -4.81 -2.07
C ARG A 105 -3.76 -4.68 -2.79
N LEU A 106 -2.66 -4.63 -2.06
CA LEU A 106 -1.31 -4.62 -2.63
C LEU A 106 -1.07 -5.88 -3.48
N VAL A 107 -1.44 -7.06 -2.97
CA VAL A 107 -1.31 -8.35 -3.68
C VAL A 107 -2.15 -8.40 -4.96
N GLU A 108 -3.35 -7.85 -4.96
CA GLU A 108 -4.19 -7.73 -6.17
C GLU A 108 -3.56 -6.84 -7.25
N LEU A 109 -2.81 -5.80 -6.85
CA LEU A 109 -2.20 -4.84 -7.77
C LEU A 109 -0.81 -5.27 -8.26
N LEU A 110 -0.20 -6.26 -7.61
CA LEU A 110 1.11 -6.76 -7.97
C LEU A 110 1.07 -7.54 -9.29
N PRO A 111 2.04 -7.33 -10.21
CA PRO A 111 2.20 -8.21 -11.35
C PRO A 111 2.52 -9.63 -10.88
N ALA A 112 2.08 -10.63 -11.65
CA ALA A 112 2.22 -12.05 -11.30
C ALA A 112 3.65 -12.48 -10.92
N GLN A 113 4.67 -11.78 -11.43
CA GLN A 113 6.08 -12.04 -11.13
C GLN A 113 6.49 -11.65 -9.70
N LEU A 114 5.76 -10.74 -9.06
CA LEU A 114 6.08 -10.22 -7.72
C LEU A 114 5.18 -10.82 -6.62
N VAL A 115 4.09 -11.48 -6.99
CA VAL A 115 3.19 -12.20 -6.06
C VAL A 115 3.92 -13.27 -5.22
N PRO A 116 4.83 -14.10 -5.78
CA PRO A 116 5.58 -15.08 -4.99
C PRO A 116 6.50 -14.45 -3.95
N ARG A 117 6.93 -13.20 -4.18
CA ARG A 117 7.71 -12.44 -3.21
C ARG A 117 6.82 -11.87 -2.11
N ALA A 118 5.61 -11.44 -2.47
CA ALA A 118 4.63 -10.93 -1.52
C ALA A 118 4.09 -11.98 -0.55
N LEU A 119 3.84 -13.18 -1.05
CA LEU A 119 3.29 -14.29 -0.24
C LEU A 119 4.35 -15.00 0.60
N GLY A 120 5.59 -14.48 0.61
CA GLY A 120 6.75 -15.25 1.03
C GLY A 120 7.11 -16.26 -0.06
N SER A 121 8.40 -16.33 -0.37
CA SER A 121 8.94 -17.24 -1.37
C SER A 121 8.21 -18.59 -1.40
N PRO A 122 7.90 -19.17 -2.57
CA PRO A 122 7.53 -20.56 -2.61
C PRO A 122 8.73 -21.30 -2.04
N ARG A 123 8.56 -21.97 -0.89
CA ARG A 123 9.51 -22.99 -0.47
C ARG A 123 9.78 -23.81 -1.72
N ARG A 124 11.03 -23.83 -2.19
CA ARG A 124 11.43 -24.75 -3.25
C ARG A 124 11.26 -26.17 -2.69
N CYS A 125 10.05 -26.70 -2.78
CA CYS A 125 9.86 -28.14 -2.86
C CYS A 125 10.30 -28.52 -4.28
N ARG A 126 11.61 -28.50 -4.51
CA ARG A 126 12.21 -29.17 -5.66
C ARG A 126 11.86 -30.64 -5.44
N ARG A 127 11.04 -31.21 -6.33
CA ARG A 127 10.76 -32.66 -6.36
C ARG A 127 12.09 -33.42 -6.33
N ALA A 128 12.43 -33.95 -5.17
CA ALA A 128 13.28 -35.12 -5.03
C ALA A 128 12.44 -36.11 -4.22
N THR A 129 12.28 -37.28 -4.81
CA THR A 129 11.39 -38.38 -4.45
C THR A 129 11.48 -38.83 -2.99
N ALA A 130 10.32 -39.24 -2.44
CA ALA A 130 10.05 -40.06 -1.24
C ALA A 130 9.63 -39.37 0.09
N ARG A 131 8.32 -39.51 0.40
CA ARG A 131 7.59 -39.48 1.71
C ARG A 131 7.39 -38.14 2.48
N PRO A 132 6.28 -38.02 3.28
CA PRO A 132 5.39 -36.85 3.25
C PRO A 132 5.43 -35.98 4.55
N PRO A 133 4.53 -34.98 4.72
CA PRO A 133 4.73 -33.62 4.29
C PRO A 133 4.89 -32.64 5.46
N CYS A 134 5.56 -31.52 5.18
CA CYS A 134 5.63 -30.34 6.05
C CYS A 134 4.23 -29.94 6.56
N SER A 135 4.03 -30.01 7.88
CA SER A 135 2.86 -29.44 8.55
C SER A 135 3.02 -27.91 8.66
N PRO A 136 2.02 -27.10 8.27
CA PRO A 136 2.01 -25.68 8.54
C PRO A 136 1.60 -25.47 9.99
N ARG A 137 2.56 -25.19 10.88
CA ARG A 137 2.28 -24.79 12.26
C ARG A 137 1.88 -23.31 12.28
N TRP A 138 0.65 -23.02 11.86
CA TRP A 138 -0.04 -21.78 12.20
C TRP A 138 -0.95 -22.10 13.38
N ALA A 139 -0.39 -22.02 14.60
CA ALA A 139 -1.17 -22.06 15.82
C ALA A 139 -0.86 -20.75 16.58
N PRO A 140 -1.86 -19.93 16.95
CA PRO A 140 -1.65 -18.93 17.97
C PRO A 140 -1.44 -19.65 19.31
N VAL A 141 -0.51 -19.16 20.11
CA VAL A 141 -0.37 -19.52 21.53
C VAL A 141 -1.43 -18.76 22.32
#